data_AF-A0A525WB63-F1
#
_entry.id   AF-A0A525WB63-F1
#
_cell.length_a   1.000
_cell.length_b   1.000
_cell.length_c   1.000
_cell.angle_alpha   90.00
_cell.angle_beta   90.00
_cell.angle_gamma   90.00
#
_symmetry.space_group_name_H-M   'P 1'
#
loop_
_entity.id
_entity.type
_entity.pdbx_description
1 polymer ?
#
loop_
_entity_poly.entity_id
_entity_poly.type
_entity_poly.pdbx_seq_one_letter_code
_entity_poly.pdbx_strand_id
1 'polypeptide(L)'
;MRLLLDENLSESVLLAIADLYPESLHVRLLGAGGVPDDVVWRLAKEHGCVLVTRDEDFLRLSIVRGAPPKVVWLAVGNCSNQEVIRLLRTRHQDIQEFYSHEQATFLTLGF
;
A
#
# COMPACT_ATOMS: atom_id res chain seq x y z
N MET A 1 2.27 -11.45 -4.07
CA MET A 1 1.21 -10.42 -3.90
C MET A 1 1.55 -9.19 -4.74
N ARG A 2 0.57 -8.33 -5.02
CA ARG A 2 0.79 -7.03 -5.70
C ARG A 2 0.43 -5.89 -4.76
N LEU A 3 1.13 -4.77 -4.86
CA LEU A 3 0.85 -3.56 -4.09
C LEU A 3 0.18 -2.51 -4.98
N LEU A 4 -0.74 -1.72 -4.41
CA LEU A 4 -1.18 -0.47 -5.00
C LEU A 4 -0.59 0.67 -4.17
N LEU A 5 0.32 1.44 -4.76
CA LEU A 5 0.90 2.60 -4.10
C LEU A 5 -0.05 3.79 -4.22
N ASP A 6 -0.40 4.36 -3.08
CA ASP A 6 -1.18 5.58 -2.96
C ASP A 6 -0.46 6.80 -3.56
N GLU A 7 -1.20 7.86 -3.89
CA GLU A 7 -0.65 9.03 -4.56
C GLU A 7 0.33 9.84 -3.69
N ASN A 8 0.28 9.69 -2.37
CA ASN A 8 1.26 10.27 -1.45
C ASN A 8 2.65 9.61 -1.56
N LEU A 9 2.76 8.47 -2.25
CA LEU A 9 4.02 7.82 -2.57
C LEU A 9 4.50 8.26 -3.97
N SER A 10 5.80 8.13 -4.20
CA SER A 10 6.39 8.42 -5.50
C SER A 10 6.36 7.19 -6.39
N GLU A 11 6.12 7.40 -7.68
CA GLU A 11 6.25 6.37 -8.73
C GLU A 11 7.66 5.74 -8.77
N SER A 12 8.69 6.46 -8.32
CA SER A 12 10.05 5.89 -8.19
C SER A 12 10.12 4.74 -7.17
N VAL A 13 9.26 4.75 -6.15
CA VAL A 13 9.14 3.65 -5.18
C VAL A 13 8.61 2.41 -5.87
N LEU A 14 7.62 2.55 -6.75
CA LEU A 14 7.05 1.43 -7.50
C LEU A 14 8.12 0.68 -8.29
N LEU A 15 8.94 1.44 -9.04
CA LEU A 15 9.99 0.87 -9.87
C LEU A 15 11.06 0.15 -9.03
N ALA A 16 11.43 0.71 -7.88
CA ALA A 16 12.51 0.20 -7.03
C ALA A 16 12.14 -1.05 -6.22
N ILE A 17 10.86 -1.41 -6.15
CA ILE A 17 10.37 -2.59 -5.42
C ILE A 17 9.79 -3.67 -6.34
N ALA A 18 9.80 -3.45 -7.65
CA ALA A 18 9.18 -4.33 -8.65
C ALA A 18 9.78 -5.75 -8.67
N ASP A 19 11.02 -5.92 -8.22
CA ASP A 19 11.68 -7.21 -8.08
C ASP A 19 11.08 -8.07 -6.96
N LEU A 20 10.58 -7.45 -5.90
CA LEU A 20 9.93 -8.13 -4.76
C LEU A 20 8.39 -8.15 -4.86
N TYR A 21 7.82 -7.13 -5.50
CA TYR A 21 6.37 -6.98 -5.67
C TYR A 21 6.05 -6.78 -7.15
N PRO A 22 6.22 -7.84 -7.98
CA PRO A 22 5.96 -7.74 -9.40
C PRO A 22 4.50 -7.35 -9.67
N GLU A 23 4.27 -6.64 -10.77
CA GLU A 23 2.93 -6.20 -11.20
C GLU A 23 2.20 -5.29 -10.21
N SER A 24 2.93 -4.70 -9.26
CA SER A 24 2.40 -3.62 -8.43
C SER A 24 2.02 -2.42 -9.29
N LEU A 25 1.08 -1.62 -8.77
CA LEU A 25 0.49 -0.49 -9.46
C LEU A 25 0.68 0.78 -8.63
N HIS A 26 0.48 1.93 -9.27
CA HIS A 26 0.45 3.22 -8.60
C HIS A 26 -0.82 3.96 -9.01
N VAL A 27 -1.52 4.57 -8.05
CA VAL A 27 -2.82 5.22 -8.26
C VAL A 27 -2.78 6.21 -9.44
N ARG A 28 -1.75 7.05 -9.52
CA ARG A 28 -1.56 7.98 -10.65
C ARG A 28 -1.39 7.30 -12.02
N LEU A 29 -0.71 6.16 -12.09
CA LEU A 29 -0.49 5.43 -13.35
C LEU A 29 -1.76 4.75 -13.85
N LEU A 30 -2.76 4.56 -12.98
CA LEU A 30 -4.11 4.10 -13.34
C LEU A 30 -5.02 5.26 -13.79
N GLY A 31 -4.49 6.48 -13.94
CA GLY A 31 -5.29 7.67 -14.25
C GLY A 31 -6.16 8.14 -13.08
N ALA A 32 -5.89 7.64 -11.87
CA ALA A 32 -6.68 7.90 -10.66
C ALA A 32 -6.03 8.92 -9.71
N GLY A 33 -5.24 9.86 -10.23
CA GLY A 33 -4.67 10.93 -9.39
C GLY A 33 -5.74 11.91 -8.90
N GLY A 34 -5.73 12.27 -7.61
CA GLY A 34 -6.69 13.18 -7.00
C GLY A 34 -8.15 12.69 -6.98
N VAL A 35 -8.38 11.38 -7.13
CA VAL A 35 -9.71 10.79 -6.98
C VAL A 35 -10.05 10.58 -5.50
N PRO A 36 -11.33 10.48 -5.14
CA PRO A 36 -11.72 10.19 -3.76
C PRO A 36 -11.22 8.83 -3.26
N ASP A 37 -11.03 8.71 -1.95
CA ASP A 37 -10.57 7.47 -1.29
C ASP A 37 -11.40 6.24 -1.63
N ASP A 38 -12.71 6.39 -1.85
CA ASP A 38 -13.58 5.26 -2.21
C ASP A 38 -13.22 4.66 -3.57
N VAL A 39 -12.72 5.48 -4.49
CA VAL A 39 -12.26 5.06 -5.81
C VAL A 39 -10.93 4.34 -5.68
N VAL A 40 -9.96 4.90 -4.93
CA VAL A 40 -8.68 4.22 -4.65
C VAL A 40 -8.90 2.87 -3.97
N TRP A 41 -9.80 2.83 -2.97
CA TRP A 41 -10.19 1.62 -2.25
C TRP A 41 -10.73 0.54 -3.20
N ARG A 42 -11.61 0.95 -4.12
CA ARG A 42 -12.21 0.06 -5.11
C ARG A 42 -11.17 -0.45 -6.11
N LEU A 43 -10.27 0.41 -6.59
CA LEU A 43 -9.19 0.02 -7.49
C LEU A 43 -8.28 -1.03 -6.85
N ALA A 44 -7.90 -0.85 -5.58
CA ALA A 44 -7.11 -1.84 -4.84
C ALA A 44 -7.85 -3.18 -4.76
N LYS A 45 -9.14 -3.16 -4.47
CA LYS A 45 -9.99 -4.36 -4.41
C LYS A 45 -10.09 -5.07 -5.76
N GLU A 46 -10.40 -4.33 -6.82
CA GLU A 46 -10.59 -4.87 -8.18
C GLU A 46 -9.32 -5.49 -8.74
N HIS A 47 -8.16 -4.90 -8.45
CA HIS A 47 -6.86 -5.42 -8.88
C HIS A 47 -6.26 -6.47 -7.94
N GLY A 48 -6.94 -6.81 -6.84
CA GLY A 48 -6.44 -7.76 -5.84
C GLY A 48 -5.16 -7.29 -5.15
N CYS A 49 -4.97 -5.97 -5.03
CA CYS A 49 -3.79 -5.34 -4.45
C CYS A 49 -3.93 -5.14 -2.94
N VAL A 50 -2.78 -5.14 -2.27
CA VAL A 50 -2.63 -4.54 -0.94
C VAL A 50 -2.38 -3.04 -1.14
N LEU A 51 -3.20 -2.19 -0.53
CA LEU A 51 -3.04 -0.74 -0.61
C LEU A 51 -1.92 -0.29 0.34
N VAL A 52 -0.93 0.44 -0.17
CA VAL A 52 0.19 0.99 0.62
C VAL A 52 0.06 2.50 0.64
N THR A 53 -0.03 3.09 1.83
CA THR A 53 -0.35 4.51 2.00
C THR A 53 0.29 5.08 3.27
N ARG A 54 0.52 6.40 3.29
CA ARG A 54 0.82 7.17 4.51
C ARG A 54 -0.41 7.85 5.10
N ASP A 55 -1.54 7.83 4.39
CA ASP A 55 -2.78 8.46 4.84
C ASP A 55 -3.49 7.57 5.88
N GLU A 56 -3.75 8.15 7.05
CA GLU A 56 -4.43 7.45 8.14
C GLU A 56 -5.91 7.16 7.81
N ASP A 57 -6.51 7.90 6.87
CA ASP A 57 -7.92 7.68 6.52
C ASP A 57 -8.12 6.30 5.89
N PHE A 58 -7.17 5.80 5.07
CA PHE A 58 -7.22 4.42 4.57
C PHE A 58 -7.06 3.36 5.67
N LEU A 59 -6.25 3.64 6.70
CA LEU A 59 -6.17 2.79 7.88
C LEU A 59 -7.53 2.72 8.57
N ARG A 60 -8.18 3.86 8.80
CA ARG A 60 -9.53 3.93 9.40
C ARG A 60 -10.57 3.21 8.54
N LEU A 61 -10.53 3.40 7.22
CA LEU A 61 -11.38 2.68 6.27
C LEU A 61 -11.22 1.16 6.40
N SER A 62 -9.99 0.66 6.58
CA SER A 62 -9.75 -0.78 6.77
C SER A 62 -10.33 -1.36 8.05
N ILE A 63 -10.38 -0.56 9.12
CA ILE A 63 -11.01 -0.95 10.38
C ILE A 63 -12.53 -1.01 10.21
N VAL A 64 -13.11 -0.03 9.53
CA VAL A 64 -14.56 0.07 9.33
C VAL A 64 -15.09 -0.93 8.30
N ARG A 65 -14.38 -1.12 7.18
CA ARG A 65 -14.83 -1.92 6.03
C ARG A 65 -14.27 -3.33 6.00
N GLY A 66 -13.21 -3.61 6.77
CA GLY A 66 -12.47 -4.86 6.70
C GLY A 66 -11.69 -5.02 5.39
N ALA A 67 -11.17 -6.23 5.17
CA ALA A 67 -10.55 -6.63 3.91
C ALA A 67 -11.55 -7.37 3.00
N PRO A 68 -11.40 -7.31 1.66
CA PRO A 68 -10.40 -6.57 0.88
C PRO A 68 -10.80 -5.13 0.49
N PRO A 69 -9.81 -4.26 0.16
CA PRO A 69 -8.36 -4.50 0.15
C PRO A 69 -7.78 -4.55 1.57
N LYS A 70 -6.60 -5.17 1.68
CA LYS A 70 -5.75 -5.06 2.86
C LYS A 70 -4.93 -3.78 2.77
N VAL A 71 -4.63 -3.15 3.92
CA VAL A 71 -3.91 -1.88 3.96
C VAL A 71 -2.57 -2.01 4.69
N VAL A 72 -1.48 -1.61 4.05
CA VAL A 72 -0.20 -1.37 4.71
C VAL A 72 -0.08 0.13 4.93
N TRP A 73 -0.20 0.55 6.18
CA TRP A 73 -0.03 1.94 6.57
C TRP A 73 1.42 2.20 6.98
N LEU A 74 2.06 3.16 6.33
CA LEU A 74 3.41 3.59 6.62
C LEU A 74 3.35 4.70 7.69
N ALA A 75 3.50 4.33 8.95
CA ALA A 75 3.54 5.22 10.11
C ALA A 75 4.89 5.94 10.20
N VAL A 76 5.22 6.70 9.16
CA VAL A 76 6.48 7.43 9.01
C VAL A 76 6.18 8.90 8.77
N GLY A 77 6.98 9.78 9.37
CA GLY A 77 6.90 11.22 9.11
C GLY A 77 7.49 11.59 7.75
N ASN A 78 8.08 12.79 7.67
CA ASN A 78 8.85 13.18 6.50
C ASN A 78 10.04 12.23 6.31
N CYS A 79 9.95 11.34 5.34
CA CYS A 79 11.03 10.47 4.93
C CYS A 79 11.14 10.40 3.42
N SER A 80 12.37 10.19 2.97
CA SER A 80 12.73 10.05 1.57
C SER A 80 12.12 8.81 0.93
N ASN A 81 12.05 8.81 -0.41
CA ASN A 81 11.65 7.62 -1.15
C ASN A 81 12.59 6.44 -0.86
N GLN A 82 13.89 6.69 -0.65
CA GLN A 82 14.86 5.65 -0.31
C GLN A 82 14.54 4.97 1.01
N GLU A 83 14.08 5.73 2.00
CA GLU A 83 13.66 5.19 3.29
C GLU A 83 12.40 4.33 3.15
N VAL A 84 11.39 4.77 2.37
CA VAL A 84 10.21 3.96 2.06
C VAL A 84 10.58 2.66 1.35
N ILE A 85 11.42 2.75 0.32
CA ILE A 85 11.92 1.60 -0.45
C ILE A 85 12.61 0.62 0.51
N ARG A 86 13.51 1.12 1.36
CA ARG A 86 14.21 0.31 2.36
C ARG A 86 13.22 -0.35 3.32
N LEU A 87 12.22 0.37 3.81
CA LEU A 87 11.21 -0.16 4.72
C LEU A 87 10.43 -1.30 4.07
N LEU A 88 9.88 -1.07 2.86
CA LEU A 88 9.10 -2.07 2.13
C LEU A 88 9.92 -3.31 1.74
N ARG A 89 11.21 -3.13 1.44
CA ARG A 89 12.14 -4.24 1.15
C ARG A 89 12.50 -5.01 2.42
N THR A 90 12.83 -4.30 3.51
CA THR A 90 13.27 -4.93 4.77
C THR A 90 12.14 -5.65 5.46
N ARG A 91 10.91 -5.12 5.38
CA ARG A 91 9.70 -5.68 5.99
C ARG A 91 8.92 -6.57 5.00
N HIS A 92 9.58 -7.06 3.95
CA HIS A 92 8.91 -7.87 2.92
C HIS A 92 8.25 -9.11 3.50
N GLN A 93 8.93 -9.80 4.41
CA GLN A 93 8.39 -10.98 5.05
C GLN A 93 7.13 -10.67 5.87
N ASP A 94 7.13 -9.58 6.65
CA ASP A 94 5.96 -9.18 7.44
C ASP A 94 4.76 -8.88 6.54
N ILE A 95 4.99 -8.24 5.38
CA ILE A 95 3.92 -7.95 4.41
C ILE A 95 3.41 -9.27 3.80
N GLN A 96 4.27 -10.26 3.53
CA GLN A 96 3.85 -11.57 3.01
C GLN A 96 3.00 -12.34 4.03
N GLU A 97 3.43 -12.37 5.29
CA GLU A 97 2.69 -12.98 6.39
C GLU A 97 1.34 -12.28 6.61
N PHE A 98 1.34 -10.95 6.56
CA PHE A 98 0.11 -10.18 6.61
C PHE A 98 -0.84 -10.49 5.44
N TYR A 99 -0.30 -10.63 4.22
CA TYR A 99 -1.10 -10.96 3.04
C TYR A 99 -1.74 -12.34 3.15
N SER A 100 -1.05 -13.34 3.70
CA SER A 100 -1.60 -14.69 3.88
C SER A 100 -2.60 -14.82 5.03
N HIS A 101 -2.60 -13.90 6.00
CA HIS A 101 -3.49 -13.96 7.16
C HIS A 101 -4.94 -13.56 6.83
N GLU A 102 -5.89 -14.50 6.83
CA GLU A 102 -7.27 -14.28 6.32
C GLU A 102 -8.03 -13.11 6.98
N GLN A 103 -7.92 -12.97 8.30
CA GLN A 103 -8.68 -11.97 9.05
C GLN A 103 -7.99 -10.61 9.20
N ALA A 104 -6.75 -10.47 8.72
CA ALA A 104 -5.99 -9.25 8.91
C ALA A 104 -6.45 -8.16 7.93
N THR A 105 -6.72 -6.96 8.43
CA THR A 105 -7.24 -5.84 7.63
C THR A 105 -6.18 -4.78 7.35
N PHE A 106 -5.29 -4.51 8.32
CA PHE A 106 -4.16 -3.62 8.16
C PHE A 106 -2.86 -4.12 8.79
N LEU A 107 -1.75 -3.57 8.32
CA LEU A 107 -0.40 -3.71 8.89
C LEU A 107 0.23 -2.33 8.99
N THR A 108 0.75 -2.00 10.16
CA THR A 108 1.50 -0.75 10.39
C THR A 108 3.00 -1.00 10.27
N LEU A 109 3.69 -0.19 9.47
CA LEU A 109 5.15 -0.23 9.33
C LEU A 109 5.76 1.13 9.66
N GLY A 110 6.81 1.14 10.47
CA GLY A 110 7.59 2.33 10.85
C GLY A 110 9.07 1.99 11.07
N PHE A 111 9.88 3.00 11.40
CA PHE A 111 11.28 2.85 11.81
C PHE A 111 11.43 2.83 13.33
#